data_AF-A0A1V0NCX7-F1
#
_entry.id   AF-A0A1V0NCX7-F1
#
_cell.length_a   1.000
_cell.length_b   1.000
_cell.length_c   1.000
_cell.angle_alpha   90.00
_cell.angle_beta   90.00
_cell.angle_gamma   90.00
#
_symmetry.space_group_name_H-M   'P 1'
#
loop_
_entity.id
_entity.type
_entity.pdbx_description
1 polymer ?
#
loop_
_entity_poly.entity_id
_entity_poly.type
_entity_poly.pdbx_seq_one_letter_code
_entity_poly.pdbx_strand_id
1 'polypeptide(L)'
;MKKIMDLWLYFYISCIYFLPLIALMRSSNKSSNFLLRRLLFPFEYLIQRRLEKTTNYNRGSIRVVHIFIWFFCIFSLMFATAPLIFFHEPLENHTTLLLFITYYCMLAPFCFWFQPRNLKQ
;
A
#
# COMPACT_ATOMS: atom_id res chain seq x y z
N MET A 1 11.34 7.38 -24.27
CA MET A 1 11.05 7.92 -22.92
C MET A 1 10.21 6.92 -22.12
N LYS A 2 9.32 6.18 -22.77
CA LYS A 2 8.66 4.93 -22.32
C LYS A 2 9.48 4.04 -21.37
N LYS A 3 10.65 3.54 -21.78
CA LYS A 3 11.48 2.65 -20.94
C LYS A 3 11.89 3.27 -19.58
N ILE A 4 12.09 4.58 -19.54
CA ILE A 4 12.45 5.32 -18.31
C ILE A 4 11.21 5.46 -17.42
N MET A 5 10.04 5.74 -18.00
CA MET A 5 8.78 5.79 -17.26
C MET A 5 8.36 4.41 -16.74
N ASP A 6 8.57 3.34 -17.51
CA ASP A 6 8.40 1.96 -17.03
C ASP A 6 9.32 1.68 -15.84
N LEU A 7 10.60 2.03 -15.94
CA LEU A 7 11.56 1.88 -14.84
C LEU A 7 11.08 2.63 -13.58
N TRP A 8 10.58 3.85 -13.74
CA TRP A 8 10.00 4.63 -12.64
C TRP A 8 8.80 3.91 -11.99
N LEU A 9 7.85 3.42 -12.79
CA LEU A 9 6.68 2.70 -12.29
C LEU A 9 7.07 1.37 -11.63
N TYR A 10 8.04 0.63 -12.19
CA TYR A 10 8.57 -0.58 -11.55
C TYR A 10 9.28 -0.27 -10.23
N PHE A 11 10.06 0.81 -10.18
CA PHE A 11 10.68 1.28 -8.94
C PHE A 11 9.61 1.66 -7.91
N TYR A 12 8.53 2.31 -8.35
CA TYR A 12 7.39 2.66 -7.50
C TYR A 12 6.71 1.41 -6.92
N ILE A 13 6.39 0.43 -7.76
CA ILE A 13 5.82 -0.86 -7.35
C ILE A 13 6.76 -1.57 -6.37
N SER A 14 8.06 -1.52 -6.63
CA SER A 14 9.08 -2.09 -5.74
C SER A 14 9.07 -1.44 -4.35
N CYS A 15 8.88 -0.13 -4.29
CA CYS A 15 8.76 0.61 -3.03
C CYS A 15 7.49 0.27 -2.25
N ILE A 16 6.34 0.20 -2.91
CA ILE A 16 5.05 -0.03 -2.24
C ILE A 16 4.78 -1.51 -1.94
N TYR A 17 5.43 -2.45 -2.63
CA TYR A 17 5.16 -3.88 -2.48
C TYR A 17 6.38 -4.67 -2.01
N PHE A 18 7.46 -4.70 -2.79
CA PHE A 18 8.60 -5.59 -2.55
C PHE A 18 9.39 -5.23 -1.29
N LEU A 19 9.75 -3.96 -1.10
CA LEU A 19 10.44 -3.47 0.10
C LEU A 19 9.68 -3.81 1.40
N PRO A 20 8.38 -3.47 1.53
CA PRO A 20 7.62 -3.81 2.72
C PRO A 20 7.41 -5.31 2.88
N LEU A 21 7.30 -6.09 1.80
CA LEU A 21 7.25 -7.54 1.86
C LEU A 21 8.54 -8.15 2.44
N ILE A 22 9.71 -7.68 2.01
CA ILE A 22 11.01 -8.10 2.54
C ILE A 22 11.13 -7.76 4.03
N ALA A 23 10.75 -6.54 4.41
CA ALA A 23 10.74 -6.11 5.81
C ALA A 23 9.83 -6.99 6.68
N LEU A 24 8.69 -7.41 6.12
CA LEU A 24 7.80 -8.34 6.78
C LEU A 24 8.40 -9.74 6.88
N MET A 25 9.00 -10.29 5.83
CA MET A 25 9.63 -11.61 5.86
C MET A 25 10.76 -11.70 6.89
N ARG A 26 11.52 -10.60 7.08
CA ARG A 26 12.56 -10.51 8.12
C ARG A 26 12.01 -10.34 9.55
N SER A 27 10.74 -9.97 9.72
CA SER A 27 10.13 -9.78 11.03
C SER A 27 9.83 -11.12 11.71
N SER A 28 10.29 -11.30 12.94
CA SER A 28 10.17 -12.55 13.73
C SER A 28 8.72 -12.94 14.11
N ASN A 29 7.75 -12.02 14.02
CA ASN A 29 6.34 -12.34 14.27
C ASN A 29 5.74 -13.12 13.08
N LYS A 30 5.65 -14.44 13.26
CA LYS A 30 5.00 -15.39 12.35
C LYS A 30 3.51 -15.62 12.71
N SER A 31 2.78 -14.59 13.15
CA SER A 31 1.34 -14.77 13.34
C SER A 31 0.69 -15.05 11.99
N SER A 32 -0.01 -16.19 11.89
CA SER A 32 -0.80 -16.58 10.71
C SER A 32 -2.04 -15.69 10.54
N ASN A 33 -2.47 -15.02 11.62
CA ASN A 33 -3.49 -14.00 11.58
C ASN A 33 -3.05 -12.91 10.60
N PHE A 34 -3.82 -12.71 9.52
CA PHE A 34 -3.58 -11.72 8.45
C PHE A 34 -2.56 -12.09 7.37
N LEU A 35 -2.25 -13.38 7.17
CA LEU A 35 -1.31 -13.83 6.13
C LEU A 35 -1.69 -13.34 4.72
N LEU A 36 -2.97 -13.41 4.36
CA LEU A 36 -3.49 -12.95 3.07
C LEU A 36 -3.18 -11.46 2.85
N ARG A 37 -3.43 -10.61 3.86
CA ARG A 37 -3.20 -9.17 3.75
C ARG A 37 -1.72 -8.80 3.82
N ARG A 38 -0.93 -9.54 4.60
CA ARG A 38 0.53 -9.43 4.62
C ARG A 38 1.14 -9.69 3.25
N LEU A 39 0.56 -10.61 2.48
CA LEU A 39 1.02 -10.96 1.13
C LEU A 39 0.47 -10.00 0.08
N LEU A 40 -0.84 -9.72 0.08
CA LEU A 40 -1.48 -8.86 -0.92
C LEU A 40 -1.14 -7.37 -0.75
N PHE A 41 -1.04 -6.89 0.50
CA PHE A 41 -0.88 -5.48 0.84
C PHE A 41 0.17 -5.27 1.95
N PRO A 42 1.44 -5.60 1.68
CA PRO A 42 2.49 -5.59 2.69
C PRO A 42 2.75 -4.21 3.30
N PHE A 43 2.66 -3.13 2.51
CA PHE A 43 2.89 -1.77 3.00
C PHE A 43 1.82 -1.31 3.98
N GLU A 44 0.54 -1.46 3.60
CA GLU A 44 -0.59 -1.11 4.46
C GLU A 44 -0.58 -1.92 5.76
N TYR A 45 -0.21 -3.20 5.68
CA TYR A 45 -0.07 -4.04 6.87
C TYR A 45 1.04 -3.52 7.82
N LEU A 46 2.17 -3.06 7.28
CA LEU A 46 3.23 -2.46 8.10
C LEU A 46 2.79 -1.15 8.75
N ILE A 47 2.14 -0.27 7.99
CA ILE A 47 1.58 0.99 8.50
C ILE A 47 0.63 0.69 9.64
N GLN A 48 -0.33 -0.21 9.42
CA GLN A 48 -1.27 -0.61 10.44
C GLN A 48 -0.58 -1.16 11.69
N ARG A 49 0.37 -2.10 11.54
CA ARG A 49 1.06 -2.69 12.70
C ARG A 49 1.80 -1.63 13.51
N ARG A 50 2.37 -0.61 12.85
CA ARG A 50 2.99 0.54 13.53
C ARG A 50 1.94 1.39 14.24
N LEU A 51 0.81 1.66 13.58
CA LEU A 51 -0.28 2.46 14.16
C LEU A 51 -0.93 1.79 15.36
N GLU A 52 -1.16 0.48 15.30
CA GLU A 52 -1.70 -0.28 16.43
C GLU A 52 -0.80 -0.17 17.66
N LYS A 53 0.52 -0.23 17.44
CA LYS A 53 1.51 -0.05 18.51
C LYS A 53 1.53 1.38 19.05
N THR A 54 1.47 2.40 18.20
CA THR A 54 1.52 3.81 18.66
C THR A 54 0.22 4.27 19.30
N THR A 55 -0.92 3.71 18.91
CA THR A 55 -2.25 4.08 19.43
C THR A 55 -2.70 3.21 20.61
N ASN A 56 -1.82 2.36 21.17
CA ASN A 56 -2.15 1.38 22.22
C ASN A 56 -3.41 0.56 21.88
N TYR A 57 -3.55 0.16 20.61
CA TYR A 57 -4.70 -0.58 20.09
C TYR A 57 -6.06 0.15 20.25
N ASN A 58 -6.06 1.48 20.42
CA ASN A 58 -7.29 2.26 20.47
C ASN A 58 -7.98 2.29 19.11
N ARG A 59 -9.17 1.68 19.05
CA ARG A 59 -9.94 1.52 17.81
C ARG A 59 -10.38 2.84 17.18
N GLY A 60 -10.71 3.84 17.99
CA GLY A 60 -11.14 5.15 17.48
C GLY A 60 -10.01 5.82 16.70
N SER A 61 -8.82 5.87 17.29
CA SER A 61 -7.62 6.44 16.66
C SER A 61 -7.22 5.68 15.39
N ILE A 62 -7.26 4.34 15.41
CA ILE A 62 -6.93 3.54 14.22
C ILE A 62 -7.88 3.84 13.06
N ARG A 63 -9.20 3.97 13.30
CA ARG A 63 -10.17 4.31 12.25
C ARG A 63 -9.94 5.69 11.65
N VAL A 64 -9.65 6.68 12.50
CA VAL A 64 -9.36 8.05 12.04
C VAL A 64 -8.13 8.05 11.15
N VAL A 65 -7.04 7.39 11.58
CA VAL A 65 -5.84 7.28 10.75
C VAL A 65 -6.11 6.52 9.45
N HIS A 66 -7.00 5.54 9.48
CA HIS A 66 -7.36 4.81 8.27
C HIS A 66 -8.09 5.66 7.22
N ILE A 67 -8.87 6.66 7.65
CA ILE A 67 -9.44 7.66 6.72
C ILE A 67 -8.31 8.47 6.07
N PHE A 68 -7.30 8.87 6.84
CA PHE A 68 -6.12 9.56 6.31
C PHE A 68 -5.30 8.69 5.35
N ILE A 69 -5.19 7.38 5.61
CA ILE A 69 -4.53 6.42 4.70
C ILE A 69 -5.21 6.43 3.33
N TRP A 70 -6.54 6.46 3.27
CA TRP A 70 -7.26 6.52 2.00
C TRP A 70 -6.91 7.77 1.19
N PHE A 71 -6.83 8.94 1.83
CA PHE A 71 -6.32 10.16 1.19
C PHE A 71 -4.87 10.00 0.74
N PHE A 72 -4.01 9.39 1.56
CA PHE A 72 -2.62 9.14 1.22
C PHE A 72 -2.49 8.23 -0.01
N CYS A 73 -3.37 7.24 -0.18
CA CYS A 73 -3.42 6.38 -1.38
C CYS A 73 -3.74 7.18 -2.66
N ILE A 74 -4.64 8.16 -2.58
CA ILE A 74 -4.95 9.06 -3.71
C ILE A 74 -3.73 9.91 -4.06
N PHE A 75 -3.07 10.52 -3.07
CA PHE A 75 -1.83 11.29 -3.28
C PHE A 75 -0.70 10.43 -3.85
N SER A 76 -0.57 9.19 -3.36
CA SER A 76 0.37 8.18 -3.85
C SER A 76 0.14 7.89 -5.33
N LEU A 77 -1.12 7.76 -5.77
CA LEU A 77 -1.47 7.58 -7.18
C LEU A 77 -1.03 8.78 -8.03
N MET A 78 -1.28 10.00 -7.54
CA MET A 78 -0.85 11.22 -8.22
C MET A 78 0.67 11.22 -8.43
N PHE A 79 1.44 10.82 -7.42
CA PHE A 79 2.90 10.74 -7.52
C PHE A 79 3.38 9.69 -8.53
N ALA A 80 2.68 8.55 -8.64
CA ALA A 80 2.99 7.55 -9.66
C ALA A 80 2.74 8.10 -11.08
N THR A 81 1.66 8.87 -11.27
CA THR A 81 1.27 9.43 -12.59
C THR A 81 1.94 10.75 -12.95
N ALA A 82 2.42 11.53 -11.98
CA ALA A 82 2.92 12.89 -12.21
C ALA A 82 4.08 12.96 -13.21
N PRO A 83 5.09 12.06 -13.18
CA PRO A 83 6.14 12.06 -14.18
C PRO A 83 5.63 11.76 -15.59
N LEU A 84 4.65 10.86 -15.73
CA LEU A 84 4.09 10.54 -17.06
C LEU A 84 3.39 11.75 -17.67
N ILE A 85 2.64 12.50 -16.86
CA ILE A 85 1.95 13.72 -17.29
C ILE A 85 2.97 14.82 -17.62
N PHE A 86 3.98 15.02 -16.77
CA PHE A 86 5.02 16.04 -16.97
C PHE A 86 5.83 15.79 -18.25
N PHE A 87 6.11 14.54 -18.59
CA PHE A 87 6.84 14.15 -19.79
C PHE A 87 5.93 13.89 -21.02
N HIS A 88 4.62 14.19 -20.92
CA HIS A 88 3.64 13.97 -21.99
C HIS A 88 3.61 12.54 -22.56
N GLU A 89 3.93 11.53 -21.74
CA GLU A 89 3.87 10.12 -22.16
C GLU A 89 2.42 9.63 -22.05
N PRO A 90 1.86 9.01 -23.11
CA PRO A 90 0.49 8.51 -23.08
C PRO A 90 0.35 7.37 -22.05
N LEU A 91 -0.62 7.51 -21.16
CA LEU A 91 -0.90 6.56 -20.08
C LEU A 91 -1.22 5.14 -20.60
N GLU A 92 -1.76 5.05 -21.83
CA GLU A 92 -2.06 3.80 -22.52
C GLU A 92 -0.84 2.89 -22.70
N ASN A 93 0.35 3.48 -22.79
CA ASN A 93 1.60 2.71 -22.90
C ASN A 93 1.96 1.94 -21.63
N HIS A 94 1.37 2.33 -20.49
CA HIS A 94 1.72 1.88 -19.15
C HIS A 94 0.51 1.34 -18.37
N THR A 95 -0.60 1.09 -19.06
CA THR A 95 -1.90 0.76 -18.46
C THR A 95 -1.81 -0.41 -17.47
N THR A 96 -1.07 -1.47 -17.79
CA THR A 96 -0.95 -2.63 -16.90
C THR A 96 -0.33 -2.28 -15.54
N LEU A 97 0.75 -1.49 -15.55
CA LEU A 97 1.44 -1.07 -14.33
C LEU A 97 0.59 -0.08 -13.53
N LEU A 98 -0.03 0.88 -14.22
CA LEU A 98 -0.93 1.86 -13.60
C LEU A 98 -2.16 1.20 -12.99
N LEU A 99 -2.75 0.21 -13.66
CA LEU A 99 -3.85 -0.58 -13.11
C LEU A 99 -3.40 -1.31 -11.85
N PHE A 100 -2.24 -1.97 -11.87
CA PHE A 100 -1.73 -2.65 -10.67
C PHE A 100 -1.57 -1.68 -9.49
N ILE A 101 -0.94 -0.51 -9.71
CA ILE A 101 -0.76 0.52 -8.68
C ILE A 101 -2.13 1.03 -8.18
N THR A 102 -3.07 1.29 -9.09
CA THR A 102 -4.41 1.77 -8.75
C THR A 102 -5.17 0.75 -7.91
N TYR A 103 -5.18 -0.51 -8.33
CA TYR A 103 -5.82 -1.58 -7.59
C TYR A 103 -5.17 -1.77 -6.22
N TYR A 104 -3.85 -1.72 -6.14
CA TYR A 104 -3.14 -1.78 -4.88
C TYR A 104 -3.58 -0.64 -3.94
N CYS A 105 -3.49 0.61 -4.40
CA CYS A 105 -3.81 1.79 -3.59
C CYS A 105 -5.29 1.87 -3.19
N MET A 106 -6.22 1.34 -3.98
CA MET A 106 -7.65 1.41 -3.69
C MET A 106 -8.15 0.20 -2.87
N LEU A 107 -7.70 -1.02 -3.20
CA LEU A 107 -8.14 -2.23 -2.51
C LEU A 107 -7.50 -2.37 -1.13
N ALA A 108 -6.25 -1.95 -0.97
CA ALA A 108 -5.55 -2.08 0.31
C ALA A 108 -6.26 -1.39 1.49
N PRO A 109 -6.73 -0.13 1.36
CA PRO A 109 -7.53 0.51 2.40
C PRO A 109 -8.94 -0.10 2.52
N PHE A 110 -9.53 -0.60 1.43
CA PHE A 110 -10.84 -1.26 1.50
C PHE A 110 -10.78 -2.57 2.31
N CYS A 111 -9.75 -3.39 2.10
CA CYS A 111 -9.56 -4.65 2.80
C CYS A 111 -9.38 -4.49 4.32
N PHE A 112 -8.97 -3.32 4.80
CA PHE A 112 -8.92 -3.03 6.23
C PHE A 112 -10.30 -3.06 6.89
N TRP A 113 -11.35 -2.61 6.19
CA TRP A 113 -12.70 -2.54 6.75
C TRP A 113 -13.28 -3.92 7.06
N PHE A 114 -12.80 -4.94 6.36
CA PHE A 114 -13.17 -6.35 6.55
C PHE A 114 -12.26 -7.08 7.54
N GLN A 115 -11.38 -6.36 8.23
CA GLN A 115 -10.54 -6.98 9.25
C GLN A 115 -11.42 -7.54 10.39
N PRO A 116 -11.23 -8.82 10.79
CA PRO A 116 -11.93 -9.43 11.90
C PRO A 116 -11.78 -8.57 13.15
N ARG A 117 -12.91 -8.32 13.78
CA ARG A 117 -13.00 -7.59 15.03
C ARG A 117 -12.73 -8.61 16.14
N ASN A 118 -11.64 -8.42 16.89
CA ASN A 118 -11.18 -9.24 18.04
C ASN A 118 -10.24 -10.41 17.63
N LEU A 119 -9.27 -10.86 18.43
CA LEU A 119 -9.10 -10.87 19.89
C LEU A 119 -7.61 -10.68 20.22
N LYS A 120 -7.31 -9.89 21.28
CA LYS A 120 -6.06 -9.85 22.07
C LYS A 120 -4.76 -10.27 21.35
N GLN A 121 -3.92 -9.29 21.00
CA GLN A 121 -2.47 -9.53 20.96
C GLN A 121 -1.92 -9.52 22.39
#